data_AF-A0AAN2YYZ4-F1
#
_entry.id   AF-A0AAN2YYZ4-F1
#
_cell.length_a   1.000
_cell.length_b   1.000
_cell.length_c   1.000
_cell.angle_alpha   90.00
_cell.angle_beta   90.00
_cell.angle_gamma   90.00
#
_symmetry.space_group_name_H-M   'P 1'
#
loop_
_entity.id
_entity.type
_entity.pdbx_description
1 polymer ?
#
loop_
_entity_poly.entity_id
_entity_poly.type
_entity_poly.pdbx_seq_one_letter_code
_entity_poly.pdbx_strand_id
1 'polypeptide(L)'
;MQDKKVGIVIPIYNVEKYLDECIQSVINQTYANLSIVLVNDGSNDNSLSIAKKYVLQDERIVIINKKNGGLSSARNTGIDFFADQYKLQFEKEEQELLKFQIINENYLDICGIYRKNTMLDKNFEIPQIDYIVFLDSDDFWKLNCIEECVKRINNVDIVWFGHDLLIEIPLKKKTKNQMQFFDYNQEQIITSLDWLKQVNSEHKPLFWFAWQGMINFNFLMKTGLKFINGIIHEDNHFGILLFSMAKYIYVYPETLYVYRVRSGSIMTQNDRTKVASNSYLYPLYLKANKNYELFKRYQAALSCVLSCVKVAEFIEENKAENLILIETKKVFMPILLDRAVVILFLEKDPLNLSAYLNSLESYFKEFKLSGAESFKYELSYRLGYLFLNNYRSIKYLLTLVPKMKKEIQDYYLEKQNFKNNIKYFPFIEFVSQLDENPSLKRIKNHYSYKVGKIFAWILKYFGVR
;
A
#
# COMPACT_ATOMS: atom_id res chain seq x y z
N MET A 1 10.55 -22.49 24.08
CA MET A 1 10.01 -21.27 23.44
C MET A 1 8.66 -20.99 24.07
N GLN A 2 8.27 -19.72 24.24
CA GLN A 2 6.87 -19.42 24.62
C GLN A 2 5.98 -20.01 23.51
N ASP A 3 5.00 -20.82 23.89
CA ASP A 3 4.03 -21.40 22.95
C ASP A 3 3.05 -20.31 22.52
N LYS A 4 3.41 -19.57 21.49
CA LYS A 4 2.67 -18.40 20.99
C LYS A 4 1.92 -18.73 19.72
N LYS A 5 0.64 -18.39 19.65
CA LYS A 5 -0.15 -18.66 18.45
C LYS A 5 0.00 -17.53 17.44
N VAL A 6 0.46 -17.86 16.24
CA VAL A 6 0.68 -16.88 15.17
C VAL A 6 -0.45 -16.96 14.14
N GLY A 7 -1.19 -15.87 13.99
CA GLY A 7 -2.18 -15.67 12.95
C GLY A 7 -1.53 -15.23 11.64
N ILE A 8 -1.90 -15.88 10.54
CA ILE A 8 -1.37 -15.61 9.20
C ILE A 8 -2.53 -15.20 8.32
N VAL A 9 -2.40 -14.04 7.67
CA VAL A 9 -3.41 -13.53 6.72
C VAL A 9 -2.81 -13.51 5.32
N ILE A 10 -3.42 -14.27 4.41
CA ILE A 10 -3.01 -14.37 3.00
C ILE A 10 -4.14 -13.84 2.11
N PRO A 11 -4.05 -12.59 1.61
CA PRO A 11 -5.02 -12.06 0.65
C PRO A 11 -4.81 -12.68 -0.73
N ILE A 12 -5.89 -13.16 -1.35
CA ILE A 12 -5.87 -13.93 -2.61
C ILE A 12 -6.77 -13.22 -3.63
N TYR A 13 -6.19 -12.81 -4.77
CA TYR A 13 -6.94 -12.31 -5.91
C TYR A 13 -6.26 -12.64 -7.24
N ASN A 14 -6.80 -13.63 -7.95
CA ASN A 14 -6.33 -14.05 -9.28
C ASN A 14 -4.82 -14.39 -9.34
N VAL A 15 -4.41 -15.34 -8.51
CA VAL A 15 -3.01 -15.72 -8.27
C VAL A 15 -2.79 -17.24 -8.41
N GLU A 16 -3.63 -17.93 -9.19
CA GLU A 16 -3.61 -19.41 -9.30
C GLU A 16 -2.23 -20.00 -9.61
N LYS A 17 -1.37 -19.24 -10.30
CA LYS A 17 -0.02 -19.67 -10.69
C LYS A 17 1.00 -19.71 -9.56
N TYR A 18 0.76 -18.97 -8.48
CA TYR A 18 1.74 -18.75 -7.41
C TYR A 18 1.23 -19.21 -6.04
N LEU A 19 -0.09 -19.33 -5.90
CA LEU A 19 -0.74 -19.62 -4.62
C LEU A 19 -0.31 -20.95 -4.00
N ASP A 20 -0.03 -21.97 -4.82
CA ASP A 20 0.42 -23.29 -4.34
C ASP A 20 1.75 -23.20 -3.57
N GLU A 21 2.75 -22.52 -4.14
CA GLU A 21 4.06 -22.30 -3.51
C GLU A 21 3.95 -21.41 -2.27
N CYS A 22 3.12 -20.36 -2.34
CA CYS A 22 2.82 -19.50 -1.20
C CYS A 22 2.29 -20.31 -0.01
N ILE A 23 1.24 -21.11 -0.20
CA ILE A 23 0.62 -21.89 0.89
C ILE A 23 1.57 -22.99 1.38
N GLN A 24 2.30 -23.67 0.49
CA GLN A 24 3.32 -24.65 0.88
C GLN A 24 4.39 -24.05 1.78
N SER A 25 4.84 -22.82 1.52
CA SER A 25 5.83 -22.16 2.36
C SER A 25 5.32 -21.88 3.78
N VAL A 26 3.99 -21.79 3.97
CA VAL A 26 3.35 -21.55 5.26
C VAL A 26 3.10 -22.84 6.03
N ILE A 27 2.49 -23.85 5.39
CA ILE A 27 2.14 -25.10 6.08
C ILE A 27 3.37 -25.89 6.53
N ASN A 28 4.50 -25.73 5.80
CA ASN A 28 5.77 -26.39 6.08
C ASN A 28 6.68 -25.62 7.05
N GLN A 29 6.24 -24.48 7.61
CA GLN A 29 7.05 -23.74 8.58
C GLN A 29 7.51 -24.64 9.73
N THR A 30 8.76 -24.48 10.19
CA THR A 30 9.28 -25.24 11.34
C THR A 30 8.52 -24.94 12.63
N TYR A 31 7.89 -23.77 12.73
CA TYR A 31 6.99 -23.41 13.82
C TYR A 31 5.54 -23.84 13.53
N ALA A 32 4.99 -24.73 14.36
CA ALA A 32 3.72 -25.40 14.07
C ALA A 32 2.46 -24.68 14.59
N ASN A 33 2.54 -23.87 15.65
CA ASN A 33 1.39 -23.23 16.31
C ASN A 33 0.86 -22.02 15.53
N LEU A 34 0.22 -22.31 14.40
CA LEU A 34 -0.27 -21.34 13.43
C LEU A 34 -1.81 -21.36 13.35
N SER A 35 -2.40 -20.22 13.02
CA SER A 35 -3.76 -20.12 12.51
C SER A 35 -3.73 -19.36 11.18
N ILE A 36 -4.20 -20.00 10.10
CA ILE A 36 -3.99 -19.50 8.73
C ILE A 36 -5.34 -19.10 8.15
N VAL A 37 -5.43 -17.87 7.65
CA VAL A 37 -6.64 -17.34 7.01
C VAL A 37 -6.32 -16.95 5.58
N LEU A 38 -6.93 -17.67 4.64
CA LEU A 38 -6.89 -17.41 3.21
C LEU A 38 -8.07 -16.53 2.84
N VAL A 39 -7.84 -15.25 2.57
CA VAL A 39 -8.91 -14.30 2.21
C VAL A 39 -9.04 -14.22 0.70
N ASN A 40 -9.97 -14.99 0.12
CA ASN A 40 -10.29 -14.89 -1.30
C ASN A 40 -11.12 -13.63 -1.59
N ASP A 41 -10.48 -12.65 -2.20
CA ASP A 41 -11.03 -11.33 -2.52
C ASP A 41 -11.78 -11.34 -3.87
N GLY A 42 -12.62 -12.34 -4.09
CA GLY A 42 -13.46 -12.45 -5.29
C GLY A 42 -12.69 -12.86 -6.54
N SER A 43 -11.72 -13.78 -6.41
CA SER A 43 -11.00 -14.34 -7.56
C SER A 43 -11.95 -15.01 -8.56
N ASN A 44 -11.63 -14.92 -9.84
CA ASN A 44 -12.36 -15.54 -10.95
C ASN A 44 -11.51 -16.55 -11.76
N ASP A 45 -10.33 -16.90 -11.24
CA ASP A 45 -9.48 -18.00 -11.72
C ASP A 45 -9.55 -19.20 -10.76
N ASN A 46 -8.62 -20.16 -10.84
CA ASN A 46 -8.63 -21.36 -9.99
C ASN A 46 -8.12 -21.13 -8.55
N SER A 47 -7.84 -19.88 -8.14
CA SER A 47 -7.27 -19.59 -6.81
C SER A 47 -8.12 -20.13 -5.66
N LEU A 48 -9.46 -19.98 -5.73
CA LEU A 48 -10.36 -20.49 -4.69
C LEU A 48 -10.34 -22.03 -4.63
N SER A 49 -10.27 -22.70 -5.77
CA SER A 49 -10.19 -24.17 -5.85
C SER A 49 -8.89 -24.69 -5.21
N ILE A 50 -7.76 -24.01 -5.47
CA ILE A 50 -6.47 -24.30 -4.84
C ILE A 50 -6.58 -24.12 -3.32
N ALA A 51 -7.13 -23.00 -2.85
CA ALA A 51 -7.31 -22.75 -1.42
C ALA A 51 -8.16 -23.84 -0.74
N LYS A 52 -9.29 -24.25 -1.37
CA LYS A 52 -10.15 -25.34 -0.84
C LYS A 52 -9.39 -26.65 -0.70
N LYS A 53 -8.53 -27.01 -1.67
CA LYS A 53 -7.67 -28.21 -1.57
C LYS A 53 -6.79 -28.18 -0.32
N TYR A 54 -6.18 -27.04 -0.01
CA TYR A 54 -5.32 -26.91 1.16
C TYR A 54 -6.08 -26.97 2.49
N VAL A 55 -7.28 -26.41 2.58
CA VAL A 55 -8.12 -26.55 3.79
C VAL A 55 -8.43 -28.00 4.11
N LEU A 56 -8.65 -28.85 3.10
CA LEU A 56 -8.89 -30.28 3.32
C LEU A 56 -7.65 -31.01 3.85
N GLN A 57 -6.45 -30.49 3.56
CA GLN A 57 -5.17 -31.09 3.95
C GLN A 57 -4.65 -30.59 5.30
N ASP A 58 -4.98 -29.37 5.70
CA ASP A 58 -4.46 -28.74 6.91
C ASP A 58 -5.56 -28.00 7.69
N GLU A 59 -5.84 -28.49 8.89
CA GLU A 59 -6.92 -28.03 9.76
C GLU A 59 -6.69 -26.64 10.36
N ARG A 60 -5.44 -26.13 10.27
CA ARG A 60 -5.09 -24.78 10.70
C ARG A 60 -5.64 -23.71 9.74
N ILE A 61 -6.10 -24.11 8.55
CA ILE A 61 -6.51 -23.21 7.46
C ILE A 61 -8.02 -22.96 7.47
N VAL A 62 -8.37 -21.67 7.39
CA VAL A 62 -9.73 -21.17 7.16
C VAL A 62 -9.74 -20.32 5.88
N ILE A 63 -10.77 -20.46 5.05
CA ILE A 63 -10.99 -19.58 3.89
C ILE A 63 -12.07 -18.57 4.24
N ILE A 64 -11.81 -17.29 3.99
CA ILE A 64 -12.84 -16.26 3.96
C ILE A 64 -13.04 -15.85 2.51
N ASN A 65 -14.22 -16.13 1.95
CA ASN A 65 -14.58 -15.73 0.61
C ASN A 65 -15.41 -14.45 0.65
N LYS A 66 -14.99 -13.40 -0.05
CA LYS A 66 -15.69 -12.10 -0.11
C LYS A 66 -15.78 -11.58 -1.54
N LYS A 67 -16.64 -10.58 -1.76
CA LYS A 67 -16.59 -9.82 -3.02
C LYS A 67 -15.28 -9.03 -3.12
N ASN A 68 -14.83 -8.79 -4.34
CA ASN A 68 -13.60 -8.04 -4.60
C ASN A 68 -13.68 -6.63 -4.00
N GLY A 69 -12.77 -6.32 -3.07
CA GLY A 69 -12.64 -5.03 -2.37
C GLY A 69 -11.22 -4.47 -2.38
N GLY A 70 -10.26 -5.21 -2.93
CA GLY A 70 -8.85 -4.86 -2.99
C GLY A 70 -8.03 -5.37 -1.82
N LEU A 71 -6.72 -5.22 -1.93
CA LEU A 71 -5.72 -5.76 -1.01
C LEU A 71 -5.93 -5.29 0.45
N SER A 72 -6.16 -3.99 0.65
CA SER A 72 -6.50 -3.43 1.97
C SER A 72 -7.71 -4.11 2.60
N SER A 73 -8.78 -4.31 1.81
CA SER A 73 -10.02 -4.91 2.26
C SER A 73 -9.79 -6.35 2.71
N ALA A 74 -9.01 -7.12 1.95
CA ALA A 74 -8.66 -8.49 2.30
C ALA A 74 -7.79 -8.59 3.56
N ARG A 75 -6.78 -7.72 3.72
CA ARG A 75 -5.97 -7.68 4.96
C ARG A 75 -6.82 -7.31 6.17
N ASN A 76 -7.69 -6.30 6.05
CA ASN A 76 -8.61 -5.91 7.12
C ASN A 76 -9.55 -7.06 7.49
N THR A 77 -10.11 -7.79 6.51
CA THR A 77 -10.92 -8.99 6.78
C THR A 77 -10.19 -10.01 7.66
N GLY A 78 -8.89 -10.23 7.44
CA GLY A 78 -8.09 -11.11 8.30
C GLY A 78 -7.89 -10.54 9.71
N ILE A 79 -7.63 -9.23 9.83
CA ILE A 79 -7.53 -8.55 11.13
C ILE A 79 -8.85 -8.70 11.92
N ASP A 80 -9.97 -8.40 11.28
CA ASP A 80 -11.30 -8.45 11.90
C ASP A 80 -11.74 -9.87 12.27
N PHE A 81 -11.34 -10.85 11.46
CA PHE A 81 -11.54 -12.25 11.79
C PHE A 81 -10.83 -12.61 13.09
N PHE A 82 -9.53 -12.34 13.20
CA PHE A 82 -8.77 -12.65 14.42
C PHE A 82 -9.15 -11.78 15.62
N ALA A 83 -9.75 -10.61 15.39
CA ALA A 83 -10.29 -9.74 16.42
C ALA A 83 -11.70 -10.14 16.88
N ASP A 84 -12.20 -11.31 16.46
CA ASP A 84 -13.49 -11.87 16.81
C ASP A 84 -14.67 -10.92 16.53
N GLN A 85 -14.58 -10.15 15.43
CA GLN A 85 -15.62 -9.18 15.05
C GLN A 85 -16.80 -9.82 14.31
N TYR A 86 -16.75 -11.11 14.03
CA TYR A 86 -17.75 -11.82 13.24
C TYR A 86 -18.49 -12.86 14.08
N LYS A 87 -19.83 -12.75 14.13
CA LYS A 87 -20.69 -13.80 14.67
C LYS A 87 -20.98 -14.81 13.57
N LEU A 88 -20.50 -16.03 13.76
CA LEU A 88 -20.57 -17.09 12.74
C LEU A 88 -21.75 -18.01 13.01
N GLN A 89 -22.54 -18.28 11.96
CA GLN A 89 -23.59 -19.29 11.99
C GLN A 89 -23.32 -20.34 10.92
N PHE A 90 -23.41 -21.61 11.30
CA PHE A 90 -23.36 -22.72 10.35
C PHE A 90 -24.47 -22.56 9.30
N GLU A 91 -24.10 -22.64 8.03
CA GLU A 91 -25.04 -22.54 6.91
C GLU A 91 -25.29 -23.93 6.29
N LYS A 92 -24.22 -24.60 5.81
CA LYS A 92 -24.32 -25.88 5.12
C LYS A 92 -22.98 -26.60 5.04
N GLU A 93 -23.02 -27.87 4.66
CA GLU A 93 -21.84 -28.66 4.29
C GLU A 93 -21.68 -28.64 2.76
N GLU A 94 -20.46 -28.48 2.26
CA GLU A 94 -20.15 -28.48 0.83
C GLU A 94 -18.79 -29.14 0.60
N GLN A 95 -18.78 -30.32 -0.07
CA GLN A 95 -17.53 -31.00 -0.48
C GLN A 95 -16.52 -31.14 0.67
N GLU A 96 -16.95 -31.75 1.80
CA GLU A 96 -16.14 -31.97 3.02
C GLU A 96 -15.74 -30.68 3.78
N LEU A 97 -16.24 -29.52 3.37
CA LEU A 97 -16.09 -28.25 4.06
C LEU A 97 -17.38 -27.86 4.78
N LEU A 98 -17.25 -27.23 5.94
CA LEU A 98 -18.33 -26.54 6.62
C LEU A 98 -18.34 -25.08 6.18
N LYS A 99 -19.47 -24.60 5.66
CA LYS A 99 -19.70 -23.20 5.31
C LYS A 99 -20.42 -22.47 6.44
N PHE A 100 -19.89 -21.32 6.82
CA PHE A 100 -20.45 -20.41 7.80
C PHE A 100 -20.81 -19.07 7.15
N GLN A 101 -21.88 -18.46 7.64
CA GLN A 101 -22.28 -17.09 7.30
C GLN A 101 -22.07 -16.16 8.48
N ILE A 102 -21.93 -14.87 8.20
CA ILE A 102 -21.85 -13.81 9.21
C ILE A 102 -23.27 -13.29 9.46
N ILE A 103 -23.69 -13.28 10.72
CA ILE A 103 -25.05 -12.87 11.12
C ILE A 103 -25.14 -11.47 11.73
N ASN A 104 -24.00 -10.85 12.01
CA ASN A 104 -23.91 -9.43 12.40
C ASN A 104 -23.49 -8.56 11.19
N GLU A 105 -23.11 -7.31 11.44
CA GLU A 105 -22.72 -6.37 10.38
C GLU A 105 -21.62 -6.93 9.48
N ASN A 106 -21.91 -7.00 8.18
CA ASN A 106 -21.02 -7.54 7.17
C ASN A 106 -20.57 -6.44 6.20
N TYR A 107 -19.77 -5.50 6.71
CA TYR A 107 -19.32 -4.32 5.95
C TYR A 107 -18.22 -4.62 4.92
N LEU A 108 -17.66 -5.84 4.91
CA LEU A 108 -16.63 -6.29 3.97
C LEU A 108 -17.15 -7.26 2.90
N ASP A 109 -18.48 -7.34 2.70
CA ASP A 109 -19.10 -8.18 1.66
C ASP A 109 -18.63 -9.66 1.69
N ILE A 110 -18.46 -10.22 2.90
CA ILE A 110 -18.08 -11.62 3.07
C ILE A 110 -19.24 -12.52 2.64
N CYS A 111 -18.97 -13.40 1.69
CA CYS A 111 -19.93 -14.32 1.08
C CYS A 111 -20.00 -15.68 1.79
N GLY A 112 -18.96 -16.03 2.55
CA GLY A 112 -18.93 -17.24 3.36
C GLY A 112 -17.54 -17.55 3.90
N ILE A 113 -17.50 -18.24 5.02
CA ILE A 113 -16.28 -18.71 5.67
C ILE A 113 -16.26 -20.24 5.66
N TYR A 114 -15.14 -20.83 5.28
CA TYR A 114 -15.02 -22.27 5.08
C TYR A 114 -13.89 -22.83 5.95
N ARG A 115 -14.15 -23.95 6.60
CA ARG A 115 -13.15 -24.77 7.28
C ARG A 115 -13.40 -26.24 6.98
N LYS A 116 -12.39 -27.09 7.21
CA LYS A 116 -12.53 -28.54 7.07
C LYS A 116 -13.59 -29.06 8.04
N ASN A 117 -14.38 -30.04 7.59
CA ASN A 117 -15.30 -30.77 8.46
C ASN A 117 -14.51 -31.75 9.34
N THR A 118 -14.13 -31.31 10.55
CA THR A 118 -13.29 -32.10 11.47
C THR A 118 -14.04 -32.59 12.71
N MET A 119 -15.27 -32.10 12.95
CA MET A 119 -16.01 -32.37 14.20
C MET A 119 -17.50 -32.61 13.94
N LEU A 120 -18.12 -33.44 14.78
CA LEU A 120 -19.59 -33.54 14.90
C LEU A 120 -20.23 -32.21 15.36
N ASP A 121 -19.45 -31.30 15.94
CA ASP A 121 -19.88 -29.99 16.39
C ASP A 121 -19.76 -28.93 15.28
N LYS A 122 -20.91 -28.35 14.95
CA LYS A 122 -21.07 -27.28 13.95
C LYS A 122 -20.81 -25.89 14.54
N ASN A 123 -20.38 -25.79 15.79
CA ASN A 123 -19.87 -24.55 16.35
C ASN A 123 -18.49 -24.22 15.77
N PHE A 124 -18.22 -22.94 15.53
CA PHE A 124 -16.92 -22.47 15.05
C PHE A 124 -16.45 -21.28 15.88
N GLU A 125 -15.50 -21.56 16.76
CA GLU A 125 -14.80 -20.54 17.54
C GLU A 125 -13.59 -20.03 16.75
N ILE A 126 -13.49 -18.71 16.62
CA ILE A 126 -12.35 -18.09 15.96
C ILE A 126 -11.12 -18.24 16.87
N PRO A 127 -10.00 -18.80 16.36
CA PRO A 127 -8.79 -18.96 17.15
C PRO A 127 -8.23 -17.62 17.64
N GLN A 128 -7.97 -17.54 18.95
CA GLN A 128 -7.23 -16.42 19.53
C GLN A 128 -5.74 -16.51 19.14
N ILE A 129 -5.14 -15.37 18.80
CA ILE A 129 -3.74 -15.28 18.36
C ILE A 129 -2.97 -14.28 19.23
N ASP A 130 -1.66 -14.53 19.41
CA ASP A 130 -0.76 -13.61 20.09
C ASP A 130 -0.12 -12.61 19.11
N TYR A 131 0.16 -13.07 17.88
CA TYR A 131 0.84 -12.30 16.84
C TYR A 131 0.17 -12.47 15.49
N ILE A 132 0.27 -11.45 14.63
CA ILE A 132 -0.25 -11.49 13.26
C ILE A 132 0.87 -11.22 12.24
N VAL A 133 0.83 -11.93 11.11
CA VAL A 133 1.73 -11.75 9.96
C VAL A 133 0.91 -11.73 8.68
N PHE A 134 1.28 -10.87 7.73
CA PHE A 134 0.70 -10.84 6.38
C PHE A 134 1.68 -11.47 5.37
N LEU A 135 1.16 -12.25 4.44
CA LEU A 135 1.92 -12.81 3.31
C LEU A 135 1.16 -12.57 2.02
N ASP A 136 1.78 -11.86 1.07
CA ASP A 136 1.18 -11.68 -0.26
C ASP A 136 1.20 -13.01 -1.02
N SER A 137 0.10 -13.32 -1.72
CA SER A 137 -0.18 -14.67 -2.25
C SER A 137 0.64 -15.07 -3.48
N ASP A 138 1.49 -14.18 -3.99
CA ASP A 138 2.48 -14.43 -5.03
C ASP A 138 3.92 -14.54 -4.54
N ASP A 139 4.11 -14.40 -3.23
CA ASP A 139 5.39 -14.50 -2.54
C ASP A 139 5.42 -15.75 -1.65
N PHE A 140 6.54 -15.97 -0.98
CA PHE A 140 6.70 -17.09 -0.06
C PHE A 140 7.76 -16.84 1.01
N TRP A 141 7.74 -17.63 2.07
CA TRP A 141 8.70 -17.55 3.17
C TRP A 141 9.80 -18.59 3.09
N LYS A 142 10.92 -18.30 3.75
CA LYS A 142 11.90 -19.33 4.12
C LYS A 142 11.32 -20.22 5.23
N LEU A 143 11.78 -21.48 5.29
CA LEU A 143 11.22 -22.54 6.13
C LEU A 143 11.13 -22.19 7.63
N ASN A 144 12.08 -21.40 8.14
CA ASN A 144 12.18 -21.02 9.55
C ASN A 144 11.68 -19.59 9.82
N CYS A 145 10.98 -18.94 8.88
CA CYS A 145 10.55 -17.54 9.01
C CYS A 145 9.81 -17.27 10.33
N ILE A 146 8.76 -18.05 10.63
CA ILE A 146 7.97 -17.84 11.84
C ILE A 146 8.75 -18.22 13.10
N GLU A 147 9.56 -19.28 13.06
CA GLU A 147 10.39 -19.68 14.20
C GLU A 147 11.41 -18.59 14.57
N GLU A 148 12.07 -18.00 13.59
CA GLU A 148 13.00 -16.88 13.80
C GLU A 148 12.30 -15.64 14.34
N CYS A 149 11.07 -15.37 13.90
CA CYS A 149 10.26 -14.30 14.48
C CYS A 149 9.93 -14.58 15.95
N VAL A 150 9.45 -15.79 16.28
CA VAL A 150 9.05 -16.18 17.65
C VAL A 150 10.23 -16.12 18.62
N LYS A 151 11.47 -16.37 18.18
CA LYS A 151 12.68 -16.19 19.02
C LYS A 151 12.88 -14.74 19.50
N ARG A 152 12.27 -13.76 18.83
CA ARG A 152 12.58 -12.31 18.95
C ARG A 152 11.43 -11.46 19.51
N ILE A 153 10.34 -12.09 19.94
CA ILE A 153 9.12 -11.40 20.37
C ILE A 153 9.17 -10.82 21.78
N ASN A 154 10.18 -11.17 22.57
CA ASN A 154 10.23 -10.79 23.97
C ASN A 154 10.39 -9.27 24.11
N ASN A 155 9.42 -8.64 24.79
CA ASN A 155 9.38 -7.21 25.08
C ASN A 155 9.37 -6.28 23.85
N VAL A 156 8.88 -6.75 22.70
CA VAL A 156 8.72 -5.94 21.48
C VAL A 156 7.30 -6.03 20.94
N ASP A 157 6.88 -4.96 20.27
CA ASP A 157 5.57 -4.86 19.62
C ASP A 157 5.62 -5.36 18.17
N ILE A 158 6.80 -5.24 17.54
CA ILE A 158 7.01 -5.57 16.13
C ILE A 158 8.35 -6.30 15.99
N VAL A 159 8.37 -7.40 15.24
CA VAL A 159 9.59 -7.99 14.68
C VAL A 159 9.63 -7.65 13.20
N TRP A 160 10.60 -6.84 12.79
CA TRP A 160 10.77 -6.36 11.42
C TRP A 160 11.95 -7.10 10.77
N PHE A 161 11.71 -7.79 9.65
CA PHE A 161 12.71 -8.63 9.00
C PHE A 161 12.98 -8.25 7.54
N GLY A 162 14.13 -8.68 7.04
CA GLY A 162 14.55 -8.46 5.66
C GLY A 162 13.83 -9.37 4.64
N HIS A 163 14.03 -9.08 3.36
CA HIS A 163 13.55 -9.91 2.26
C HIS A 163 14.59 -10.06 1.15
N ASP A 164 14.51 -11.18 0.45
CA ASP A 164 15.18 -11.45 -0.82
C ASP A 164 14.25 -11.10 -1.98
N LEU A 165 14.83 -10.87 -3.17
CA LEU A 165 14.10 -10.63 -4.41
C LEU A 165 14.23 -11.83 -5.34
N LEU A 166 13.10 -12.43 -5.73
CA LEU A 166 13.03 -13.39 -6.82
C LEU A 166 12.63 -12.65 -8.10
N ILE A 167 13.58 -12.46 -9.02
CA ILE A 167 13.40 -11.65 -10.23
C ILE A 167 13.06 -12.55 -11.42
N GLU A 168 11.83 -12.50 -11.91
CA GLU A 168 11.38 -13.23 -13.10
C GLU A 168 11.32 -12.35 -14.36
N ILE A 169 11.38 -11.03 -14.18
CA ILE A 169 11.37 -10.05 -15.28
C ILE A 169 12.56 -9.10 -15.20
N PRO A 170 13.05 -8.56 -16.33
CA PRO A 170 14.14 -7.58 -16.30
C PRO A 170 13.82 -6.36 -15.44
N LEU A 171 14.65 -6.10 -14.44
CA LEU A 171 14.52 -4.90 -13.62
C LEU A 171 15.02 -3.66 -14.36
N LYS A 172 14.25 -2.57 -14.29
CA LYS A 172 14.69 -1.25 -14.78
C LYS A 172 15.83 -0.66 -13.93
N LYS A 173 15.90 -1.02 -12.65
CA LYS A 173 16.91 -0.56 -11.67
C LYS A 173 17.17 -1.66 -10.64
N LYS A 174 18.41 -1.75 -10.12
CA LYS A 174 18.69 -2.53 -8.92
C LYS A 174 17.91 -1.93 -7.75
N THR A 175 17.22 -2.77 -6.99
CA THR A 175 16.45 -2.38 -5.81
C THR A 175 17.16 -2.93 -4.60
N LYS A 176 17.40 -2.07 -3.59
CA LYS A 176 17.84 -2.52 -2.27
C LYS A 176 16.65 -3.12 -1.53
N ASN A 177 16.87 -4.15 -0.70
CA ASN A 177 15.84 -4.52 0.26
C ASN A 177 15.65 -3.37 1.27
N GLN A 178 14.57 -3.43 2.04
CA GLN A 178 14.19 -2.31 2.90
C GLN A 178 15.19 -2.07 4.04
N MET A 179 15.75 -3.13 4.62
CA MET A 179 16.77 -3.04 5.67
C MET A 179 18.00 -2.25 5.21
N GLN A 180 18.49 -2.55 4.00
CA GLN A 180 19.58 -1.82 3.35
C GLN A 180 19.20 -0.40 2.91
N PHE A 181 17.91 -0.10 2.74
CA PHE A 181 17.44 1.23 2.39
C PHE A 181 17.48 2.19 3.59
N PHE A 182 17.19 1.67 4.78
CA PHE A 182 17.24 2.39 6.05
C PHE A 182 18.50 2.12 6.87
N ASP A 183 19.53 1.50 6.26
CA ASP A 183 20.84 1.27 6.87
C ASP A 183 20.83 0.40 8.15
N TYR A 184 19.83 -0.49 8.28
CA TYR A 184 19.77 -1.50 9.32
C TYR A 184 20.53 -2.76 8.90
N ASN A 185 21.79 -2.85 9.29
CA ASN A 185 22.69 -3.95 8.93
C ASN A 185 22.99 -4.92 10.09
N GLN A 186 22.49 -4.62 11.29
CA GLN A 186 22.71 -5.42 12.49
C GLN A 186 21.41 -5.61 13.26
N GLU A 187 21.29 -6.77 13.90
CA GLU A 187 20.22 -7.10 14.82
C GLU A 187 20.23 -6.17 16.03
N GLN A 188 19.09 -5.56 16.33
CA GLN A 188 18.95 -4.58 17.41
C GLN A 188 17.50 -4.35 17.79
N ILE A 189 17.27 -3.86 19.01
CA ILE A 189 15.97 -3.34 19.43
C ILE A 189 16.05 -1.81 19.36
N ILE A 190 15.08 -1.21 18.67
CA ILE A 190 14.95 0.24 18.53
C ILE A 190 13.63 0.74 19.11
N THR A 191 13.59 2.02 19.49
CA THR A 191 12.33 2.69 19.80
C THR A 191 11.69 3.27 18.52
N SER A 192 10.43 3.65 18.61
CA SER A 192 9.77 4.43 17.54
C SER A 192 10.46 5.76 17.25
N LEU A 193 11.10 6.39 18.25
CA LEU A 193 11.89 7.61 18.04
C LEU A 193 13.16 7.34 17.22
N ASP A 194 13.85 6.23 17.48
CA ASP A 194 15.05 5.84 16.74
C ASP A 194 14.69 5.51 15.28
N TRP A 195 13.60 4.76 15.08
CA TRP A 195 13.04 4.53 13.74
C TRP A 195 12.72 5.84 13.02
N LEU A 196 12.01 6.76 13.67
CA LEU A 196 11.60 8.03 13.06
C LEU A 196 12.80 8.89 12.67
N LYS A 197 13.84 8.94 13.53
CA LYS A 197 15.12 9.60 13.20
C LYS A 197 15.77 8.98 11.96
N GLN A 198 15.75 7.64 11.86
CA GLN A 198 16.33 6.93 10.71
C GLN A 198 15.54 7.20 9.42
N VAL A 199 14.20 7.19 9.46
CA VAL A 199 13.38 7.50 8.27
C VAL A 199 13.52 8.96 7.85
N ASN A 200 13.62 9.88 8.80
CA ASN A 200 13.82 11.30 8.52
C ASN A 200 15.26 11.61 8.03
N SER A 201 16.22 10.71 8.29
CA SER A 201 17.59 10.85 7.80
C SER A 201 17.61 10.96 6.27
N GLU A 202 18.48 11.82 5.75
CA GLU A 202 18.60 12.07 4.30
C GLU A 202 17.31 12.53 3.59
N HIS A 203 16.28 12.97 4.32
CA HIS A 203 14.97 13.36 3.79
C HIS A 203 14.32 12.25 2.94
N LYS A 204 14.24 11.03 3.48
CA LYS A 204 13.60 9.86 2.85
C LYS A 204 12.23 9.53 3.48
N PRO A 205 11.20 10.38 3.45
CA PRO A 205 9.92 10.14 4.11
C PRO A 205 9.03 9.21 3.28
N LEU A 206 9.54 8.02 2.97
CA LEU A 206 8.80 6.91 2.42
C LEU A 206 9.06 5.73 3.33
N PHE A 207 8.02 5.19 3.93
CA PHE A 207 8.08 3.98 4.75
C PHE A 207 6.86 3.14 4.40
N TRP A 208 7.06 1.83 4.24
CA TRP A 208 6.03 0.86 3.90
C TRP A 208 6.18 -0.34 4.82
N PHE A 209 5.10 -0.86 5.38
CA PHE A 209 5.17 -2.08 6.18
C PHE A 209 3.82 -2.78 6.15
N ALA A 210 3.83 -4.04 5.71
CA ALA A 210 2.68 -4.94 5.80
C ALA A 210 3.17 -6.40 5.91
N TRP A 211 3.91 -6.86 4.91
CA TRP A 211 4.38 -8.25 4.77
C TRP A 211 5.79 -8.50 5.34
N GLN A 212 6.47 -7.45 5.83
CA GLN A 212 7.89 -7.49 6.23
C GLN A 212 8.09 -7.70 7.73
N GLY A 213 7.10 -8.22 8.44
CA GLY A 213 7.24 -8.40 9.88
C GLY A 213 6.08 -9.09 10.55
N MET A 214 6.30 -9.37 11.82
CA MET A 214 5.33 -9.95 12.73
C MET A 214 4.94 -8.91 13.78
N ILE A 215 3.65 -8.76 14.02
CA ILE A 215 3.08 -7.72 14.87
C ILE A 215 2.43 -8.38 16.08
N ASN A 216 2.71 -7.87 17.28
CA ASN A 216 1.97 -8.24 18.48
C ASN A 216 0.48 -7.87 18.29
N PHE A 217 -0.40 -8.86 18.34
CA PHE A 217 -1.79 -8.66 17.96
C PHE A 217 -2.56 -7.78 18.95
N ASN A 218 -2.31 -7.95 20.25
CA ASN A 218 -2.90 -7.10 21.28
C ASN A 218 -2.45 -5.63 21.13
N PHE A 219 -1.17 -5.40 20.81
CA PHE A 219 -0.69 -4.06 20.46
C PHE A 219 -1.45 -3.50 19.25
N LEU A 220 -1.56 -4.25 18.16
CA LEU A 220 -2.31 -3.80 16.97
C LEU A 220 -3.76 -3.45 17.32
N MET A 221 -4.45 -4.26 18.12
CA MET A 221 -5.83 -3.99 18.53
C MET A 221 -5.96 -2.71 19.34
N LYS A 222 -5.02 -2.44 20.25
CA LYS A 222 -5.01 -1.19 21.03
C LYS A 222 -4.85 0.06 20.16
N THR A 223 -4.17 -0.05 19.02
CA THR A 223 -4.04 1.09 18.09
C THR A 223 -5.32 1.38 17.29
N GLY A 224 -6.22 0.40 17.14
CA GLY A 224 -7.37 0.51 16.23
C GLY A 224 -7.00 0.64 14.74
N LEU A 225 -5.73 0.44 14.38
CA LEU A 225 -5.22 0.72 13.04
C LEU A 225 -5.71 -0.29 12.00
N LYS A 226 -6.12 0.22 10.83
CA LYS A 226 -6.57 -0.55 9.66
C LYS A 226 -5.90 -0.07 8.37
N PHE A 227 -5.91 -0.91 7.34
CA PHE A 227 -5.53 -0.49 5.99
C PHE A 227 -6.64 0.38 5.38
N ILE A 228 -6.29 1.47 4.70
CA ILE A 228 -7.27 2.33 4.01
C ILE A 228 -7.73 1.59 2.75
N ASN A 229 -9.03 1.38 2.62
CA ASN A 229 -9.62 0.73 1.44
C ASN A 229 -9.57 1.66 0.21
N GLY A 230 -9.33 1.08 -0.96
CA GLY A 230 -9.45 1.80 -2.23
C GLY A 230 -8.22 2.59 -2.69
N ILE A 231 -7.21 2.75 -1.83
CA ILE A 231 -5.99 3.50 -2.15
C ILE A 231 -4.88 2.59 -2.71
N ILE A 232 -3.88 3.21 -3.32
CA ILE A 232 -2.61 2.58 -3.73
C ILE A 232 -1.59 2.83 -2.61
N HIS A 233 -0.69 1.87 -2.38
CA HIS A 233 0.35 1.96 -1.35
C HIS A 233 -0.23 2.11 0.06
N GLU A 234 -1.24 1.30 0.35
CA GLU A 234 -1.91 1.19 1.65
C GLU A 234 -0.99 0.72 2.78
N ASP A 235 0.14 0.12 2.45
CA ASP A 235 1.19 -0.27 3.38
C ASP A 235 1.99 0.94 3.91
N ASN A 236 1.92 2.09 3.23
CA ASN A 236 2.61 3.30 3.67
C ASN A 236 1.97 3.89 4.94
N HIS A 237 0.67 4.23 4.91
CA HIS A 237 0.04 4.84 6.08
C HIS A 237 0.01 3.86 7.26
N PHE A 238 -0.25 2.57 6.97
CA PHE A 238 -0.29 1.53 7.98
C PHE A 238 1.08 1.39 8.64
N GLY A 239 2.16 1.28 7.86
CA GLY A 239 3.51 1.19 8.40
C GLY A 239 3.91 2.41 9.21
N ILE A 240 3.66 3.63 8.70
CA ILE A 240 4.00 4.88 9.39
C ILE A 240 3.34 4.92 10.77
N LEU A 241 2.01 4.73 10.83
CA LEU A 241 1.26 4.85 12.07
C LEU A 241 1.57 3.71 13.04
N LEU A 242 1.72 2.48 12.54
CA LEU A 242 2.06 1.33 13.37
C LEU A 242 3.42 1.52 14.07
N PHE A 243 4.45 1.92 13.32
CA PHE A 243 5.79 2.13 13.86
C PHE A 243 5.86 3.34 14.78
N SER A 244 5.08 4.40 14.53
CA SER A 244 4.96 5.54 15.45
C SER A 244 4.31 5.17 16.78
N MET A 245 3.43 4.16 16.80
CA MET A 245 2.75 3.70 18.01
C MET A 245 3.53 2.64 18.78
N ALA A 246 4.47 1.95 18.14
CA ALA A 246 5.27 0.92 18.79
C ALA A 246 6.18 1.49 19.88
N LYS A 247 6.32 0.77 20.99
CA LYS A 247 7.28 1.08 22.04
C LYS A 247 8.66 0.56 21.68
N TYR A 248 8.74 -0.70 21.28
CA TYR A 248 9.97 -1.36 20.87
C TYR A 248 9.77 -2.19 19.61
N ILE A 249 10.72 -2.06 18.70
CA ILE A 249 10.76 -2.77 17.42
C ILE A 249 12.05 -3.58 17.40
N TYR A 250 11.92 -4.89 17.17
CA TYR A 250 13.05 -5.76 16.92
C TYR A 250 13.41 -5.72 15.44
N VAL A 251 14.60 -5.22 15.12
CA VAL A 251 15.13 -5.18 13.76
C VAL A 251 15.97 -6.42 13.53
N TYR A 252 15.60 -7.22 12.53
CA TYR A 252 16.29 -8.43 12.14
C TYR A 252 16.67 -8.38 10.65
N PRO A 253 17.90 -7.96 10.30
CA PRO A 253 18.29 -7.73 8.90
C PRO A 253 18.26 -8.98 8.00
N GLU A 254 18.27 -10.17 8.59
CA GLU A 254 18.20 -11.43 7.86
C GLU A 254 16.94 -11.52 7.01
N THR A 255 17.08 -12.15 5.85
CA THR A 255 16.02 -12.22 4.86
C THR A 255 15.16 -13.45 5.11
N LEU A 256 13.94 -13.27 5.62
CA LEU A 256 13.00 -14.38 5.91
C LEU A 256 11.92 -14.53 4.84
N TYR A 257 11.75 -13.51 4.02
CA TYR A 257 10.71 -13.37 3.01
C TYR A 257 11.32 -13.36 1.61
N VAL A 258 10.68 -14.01 0.64
CA VAL A 258 11.09 -13.96 -0.78
C VAL A 258 10.02 -13.21 -1.57
N TYR A 259 10.36 -11.98 -1.95
CA TYR A 259 9.48 -11.09 -2.71
C TYR A 259 9.65 -11.32 -4.22
N ARG A 260 8.59 -11.71 -4.90
CA ARG A 260 8.60 -12.07 -6.31
C ARG A 260 8.31 -10.87 -7.22
N VAL A 261 9.30 -10.53 -8.04
CA VAL A 261 9.13 -9.56 -9.12
C VAL A 261 8.77 -10.27 -10.42
N ARG A 262 7.48 -10.31 -10.69
CA ARG A 262 6.88 -11.02 -11.83
C ARG A 262 6.08 -10.12 -12.76
N SER A 263 5.75 -10.62 -13.95
CA SER A 263 4.84 -9.93 -14.88
C SER A 263 3.39 -9.96 -14.37
N GLY A 264 2.63 -8.90 -14.68
CA GLY A 264 1.20 -8.82 -14.37
C GLY A 264 0.86 -8.62 -12.89
N SER A 265 1.83 -8.29 -12.03
CA SER A 265 1.56 -7.85 -10.66
C SER A 265 1.08 -6.40 -10.63
N ILE A 266 0.54 -5.95 -9.49
CA ILE A 266 0.11 -4.56 -9.29
C ILE A 266 1.25 -3.58 -9.63
N MET A 267 2.50 -3.95 -9.31
CA MET A 267 3.69 -3.11 -9.50
C MET A 267 4.26 -3.13 -10.92
N THR A 268 3.99 -4.16 -11.72
CA THR A 268 4.65 -4.36 -13.03
C THR A 268 3.70 -4.25 -14.23
N GLN A 269 2.40 -4.13 -13.97
CA GLN A 269 1.37 -4.11 -14.98
C GLN A 269 1.19 -2.72 -15.61
N ASN A 270 1.90 -2.47 -16.71
CA ASN A 270 1.92 -1.18 -17.41
C ASN A 270 1.01 -1.08 -18.65
N ASP A 271 0.50 -2.21 -19.17
CA ASP A 271 -0.17 -2.26 -20.48
C ASP A 271 -1.71 -2.32 -20.41
N ARG A 272 -2.30 -2.12 -19.22
CA ARG A 272 -3.75 -2.10 -19.08
C ARG A 272 -4.32 -0.84 -19.72
N THR A 273 -5.37 -1.02 -20.52
CA THR A 273 -6.15 0.08 -21.13
C THR A 273 -7.58 0.13 -20.61
N LYS A 274 -7.98 -0.82 -19.75
CA LYS A 274 -9.33 -0.96 -19.21
C LYS A 274 -9.28 -1.54 -17.79
N VAL A 275 -10.35 -1.30 -17.04
CA VAL A 275 -10.61 -1.93 -15.74
C VAL A 275 -11.70 -2.98 -15.92
N ALA A 276 -11.52 -4.17 -15.35
CA ALA A 276 -12.50 -5.26 -15.44
C ALA A 276 -13.79 -4.91 -14.69
N SER A 277 -14.94 -5.35 -15.20
CA SER A 277 -16.26 -5.01 -14.64
C SER A 277 -16.52 -5.56 -13.24
N ASN A 278 -15.83 -6.64 -12.87
CA ASN A 278 -15.87 -7.26 -11.55
C ASN A 278 -14.84 -6.69 -10.57
N SER A 279 -14.04 -5.70 -10.97
CA SER A 279 -13.07 -5.05 -10.08
C SER A 279 -13.75 -4.03 -9.17
N TYR A 280 -13.33 -3.97 -7.92
CA TYR A 280 -13.71 -2.91 -6.96
C TYR A 280 -13.40 -1.49 -7.46
N LEU A 281 -12.49 -1.35 -8.43
CA LEU A 281 -12.11 -0.07 -9.05
C LEU A 281 -13.01 0.32 -10.23
N TYR A 282 -13.89 -0.58 -10.69
CA TYR A 282 -14.75 -0.32 -11.85
C TYR A 282 -15.70 0.88 -11.68
N PRO A 283 -16.32 1.12 -10.50
CA PRO A 283 -17.12 2.32 -10.28
C PRO A 283 -16.33 3.62 -10.49
N LEU A 284 -15.06 3.68 -10.06
CA LEU A 284 -14.20 4.83 -10.30
C LEU A 284 -13.84 4.97 -11.78
N TYR A 285 -13.65 3.85 -12.49
CA TYR A 285 -13.44 3.84 -13.93
C TYR A 285 -14.66 4.37 -14.72
N LEU A 286 -15.89 4.07 -14.26
CA LEU A 286 -17.10 4.66 -14.84
C LEU A 286 -17.16 6.18 -14.61
N LYS A 287 -16.82 6.65 -13.40
CA LYS A 287 -16.70 8.09 -13.10
C LYS A 287 -15.63 8.79 -13.93
N ALA A 288 -14.61 8.06 -14.38
CA ALA A 288 -13.62 8.51 -15.34
C ALA A 288 -14.09 8.39 -16.80
N ASN A 289 -15.39 8.21 -17.08
CA ASN A 289 -15.95 8.02 -18.41
C ASN A 289 -15.29 6.89 -19.21
N LYS A 290 -14.85 5.83 -18.51
CA LYS A 290 -14.08 4.72 -19.09
C LYS A 290 -12.77 5.18 -19.76
N ASN A 291 -12.22 6.33 -19.36
CA ASN A 291 -10.89 6.77 -19.74
C ASN A 291 -9.88 6.25 -18.70
N TYR A 292 -8.99 5.34 -19.13
CA TYR A 292 -8.05 4.67 -18.24
C TYR A 292 -6.97 5.61 -17.68
N GLU A 293 -6.48 6.54 -18.48
CA GLU A 293 -5.48 7.53 -18.07
C GLU A 293 -6.06 8.45 -16.99
N LEU A 294 -7.28 8.94 -17.19
CA LEU A 294 -8.00 9.74 -16.21
C LEU A 294 -8.32 8.94 -14.93
N PHE A 295 -8.73 7.68 -15.07
CA PHE A 295 -8.96 6.78 -13.94
C PHE A 295 -7.70 6.63 -13.07
N LYS A 296 -6.52 6.41 -13.67
CA LYS A 296 -5.26 6.31 -12.93
C LYS A 296 -4.94 7.59 -12.17
N ARG A 297 -5.24 8.75 -12.76
CA ARG A 297 -5.07 10.05 -12.10
C ARG A 297 -6.02 10.23 -10.92
N TYR A 298 -7.30 9.84 -11.06
CA TYR A 298 -8.24 9.86 -9.94
C TYR A 298 -7.82 8.89 -8.83
N GLN A 299 -7.39 7.68 -9.17
CA GLN A 299 -6.93 6.72 -8.17
C GLN A 299 -5.71 7.23 -7.41
N ALA A 300 -4.76 7.87 -8.10
CA ALA A 300 -3.59 8.48 -7.46
C ALA A 300 -4.00 9.63 -6.53
N ALA A 301 -4.85 10.56 -6.99
CA ALA A 301 -5.31 11.68 -6.18
C ALA A 301 -6.15 11.22 -4.97
N LEU A 302 -7.03 10.23 -5.15
CA LEU A 302 -7.75 9.55 -4.08
C LEU A 302 -6.80 9.01 -3.02
N SER A 303 -5.74 8.32 -3.44
CA SER A 303 -4.73 7.76 -2.54
C SER A 303 -4.02 8.85 -1.76
N CYS A 304 -3.56 9.91 -2.43
CA CYS A 304 -2.88 11.03 -1.77
C CYS A 304 -3.76 11.75 -0.75
N VAL A 305 -5.01 12.08 -1.12
CA VAL A 305 -5.94 12.79 -0.23
C VAL A 305 -6.33 11.92 0.96
N LEU A 306 -6.79 10.68 0.73
CA LEU A 306 -7.24 9.82 1.81
C LEU A 306 -6.11 9.41 2.76
N SER A 307 -4.91 9.12 2.26
CA SER A 307 -3.76 8.86 3.13
C SER A 307 -3.44 10.08 4.00
N CYS A 308 -3.47 11.30 3.45
CA CYS A 308 -3.21 12.52 4.22
C CYS A 308 -4.27 12.74 5.31
N VAL A 309 -5.54 12.63 4.95
CA VAL A 309 -6.67 12.79 5.88
C VAL A 309 -6.61 11.76 7.00
N LYS A 310 -6.45 10.49 6.66
CA LYS A 310 -6.48 9.40 7.64
C LYS A 310 -5.28 9.42 8.58
N VAL A 311 -4.10 9.82 8.10
CA VAL A 311 -2.94 10.04 8.97
C VAL A 311 -3.17 11.23 9.90
N ALA A 312 -3.73 12.33 9.41
CA ALA A 312 -4.05 13.49 10.24
C ALA A 312 -5.09 13.16 11.33
N GLU A 313 -6.19 12.51 10.96
CA GLU A 313 -7.23 12.04 11.90
C GLU A 313 -6.62 11.16 12.99
N PHE A 314 -5.84 10.13 12.61
CA PHE A 314 -5.21 9.24 13.57
C PHE A 314 -4.26 9.98 14.53
N ILE A 315 -3.45 10.91 14.01
CA ILE A 315 -2.56 11.72 14.86
C ILE A 315 -3.37 12.56 15.83
N GLU A 316 -4.42 13.24 15.38
CA GLU A 316 -5.25 14.08 16.25
C GLU A 316 -5.92 13.27 17.37
N GLU A 317 -6.43 12.08 17.04
CA GLU A 317 -7.09 11.19 17.99
C GLU A 317 -6.13 10.64 19.06
N ASN A 318 -4.84 10.42 18.72
CA ASN A 318 -3.91 9.67 19.58
C ASN A 318 -2.74 10.50 20.15
N LYS A 319 -2.48 11.72 19.65
CA LYS A 319 -1.30 12.52 20.05
C LYS A 319 -1.25 12.92 21.52
N ALA A 320 -2.39 12.96 22.20
CA ALA A 320 -2.46 13.31 23.63
C ALA A 320 -1.79 12.24 24.50
N GLU A 321 -1.82 10.99 24.06
CA GLU A 321 -1.29 9.83 24.79
C GLU A 321 0.09 9.40 24.28
N ASN A 322 0.49 9.81 23.06
CA ASN A 322 1.77 9.46 22.45
C ASN A 322 2.45 10.66 21.79
N LEU A 323 3.46 11.23 22.47
CA LEU A 323 4.24 12.36 21.97
C LEU A 323 5.03 12.05 20.69
N ILE A 324 5.31 10.78 20.38
CA ILE A 324 5.97 10.39 19.11
C ILE A 324 5.11 10.77 17.90
N LEU A 325 3.79 10.82 18.04
CA LEU A 325 2.90 11.27 16.97
C LEU A 325 3.08 12.76 16.64
N ILE A 326 3.52 13.58 17.59
CA ILE A 326 3.86 14.99 17.34
C ILE A 326 5.10 15.09 16.45
N GLU A 327 6.11 14.25 16.67
CA GLU A 327 7.30 14.20 15.81
C GLU A 327 6.99 13.55 14.47
N THR A 328 6.17 12.49 14.46
CA THR A 328 5.67 11.84 13.24
C THR A 328 4.96 12.84 12.35
N LYS A 329 4.12 13.70 12.95
CA LYS A 329 3.43 14.79 12.27
C LYS A 329 4.42 15.69 11.52
N LYS A 330 5.47 16.17 12.20
CA LYS A 330 6.48 17.06 11.63
C LYS A 330 7.23 16.42 10.45
N VAL A 331 7.48 15.11 10.51
CA VAL A 331 8.21 14.38 9.46
C VAL A 331 7.33 14.12 8.24
N PHE A 332 6.12 13.59 8.42
CA PHE A 332 5.33 13.06 7.30
C PHE A 332 4.27 14.02 6.76
N MET A 333 3.66 14.86 7.60
CA MET A 333 2.56 15.72 7.14
C MET A 333 2.96 16.69 6.02
N PRO A 334 4.12 17.37 6.05
CA PRO A 334 4.52 18.22 4.93
C PRO A 334 4.51 17.49 3.57
N ILE A 335 4.92 16.22 3.54
CA ILE A 335 4.94 15.41 2.31
C ILE A 335 3.54 14.95 1.92
N LEU A 336 2.73 14.52 2.90
CA LEU A 336 1.37 14.08 2.64
C LEU A 336 0.48 15.23 2.15
N LEU A 337 0.61 16.42 2.72
CA LEU A 337 -0.07 17.63 2.28
C LEU A 337 0.35 18.03 0.87
N ASP A 338 1.66 18.03 0.58
CA ASP A 338 2.19 18.33 -0.76
C ASP A 338 1.63 17.38 -1.82
N ARG A 339 1.48 16.09 -1.46
CA ARG A 339 0.84 15.08 -2.32
C ARG A 339 -0.67 15.27 -2.45
N ALA A 340 -1.37 15.61 -1.37
CA ALA A 340 -2.83 15.77 -1.38
C ALA A 340 -3.27 16.89 -2.34
N VAL A 341 -2.47 17.96 -2.46
CA VAL A 341 -2.74 19.10 -3.34
C VAL A 341 -2.76 18.74 -4.84
N VAL A 342 -2.24 17.57 -5.22
CA VAL A 342 -2.32 17.06 -6.60
C VAL A 342 -3.76 16.98 -7.13
N ILE A 343 -4.75 16.80 -6.26
CA ILE A 343 -6.18 16.82 -6.67
C ILE A 343 -6.56 18.13 -7.38
N LEU A 344 -5.93 19.26 -7.04
CA LEU A 344 -6.25 20.56 -7.60
C LEU A 344 -5.83 20.72 -9.07
N PHE A 345 -4.97 19.84 -9.59
CA PHE A 345 -4.62 19.81 -11.02
C PHE A 345 -5.69 19.13 -11.88
N LEU A 346 -6.61 18.38 -11.28
CA LEU A 346 -7.63 17.64 -12.01
C LEU A 346 -8.77 18.57 -12.43
N GLU A 347 -9.27 18.37 -13.66
CA GLU A 347 -10.40 19.14 -14.19
C GLU A 347 -11.72 18.82 -13.47
N LYS A 348 -11.89 17.56 -13.09
CA LYS A 348 -13.09 17.08 -12.41
C LYS A 348 -12.69 16.35 -11.14
N ASP A 349 -13.59 16.42 -10.16
CA ASP A 349 -13.45 15.77 -8.87
C ASP A 349 -14.71 14.94 -8.57
N PRO A 350 -14.90 13.80 -9.24
CA PRO A 350 -16.15 13.03 -9.17
C PRO A 350 -16.36 12.30 -7.83
N LEU A 351 -15.38 12.42 -6.93
CA LEU A 351 -15.41 11.91 -5.56
C LEU A 351 -15.41 13.03 -4.52
N ASN A 352 -15.44 14.30 -4.95
CA ASN A 352 -15.36 15.48 -4.09
C ASN A 352 -14.18 15.43 -3.10
N LEU A 353 -13.03 14.92 -3.56
CA LEU A 353 -11.81 14.75 -2.79
C LEU A 353 -11.21 16.08 -2.33
N SER A 354 -11.32 17.12 -3.15
CA SER A 354 -10.84 18.46 -2.84
C SER A 354 -11.53 19.04 -1.61
N ALA A 355 -12.78 18.68 -1.32
CA ALA A 355 -13.49 19.13 -0.12
C ALA A 355 -12.81 18.66 1.17
N TYR A 356 -12.13 17.51 1.15
CA TYR A 356 -11.36 17.00 2.29
C TYR A 356 -10.11 17.84 2.58
N LEU A 357 -9.64 18.69 1.66
CA LEU A 357 -8.54 19.61 1.98
C LEU A 357 -8.95 20.63 3.05
N ASN A 358 -10.24 20.94 3.19
CA ASN A 358 -10.73 21.82 4.24
C ASN A 358 -10.56 21.22 5.64
N SER A 359 -10.70 19.89 5.80
CA SER A 359 -10.45 19.25 7.10
C SER A 359 -8.96 19.26 7.49
N LEU A 360 -8.08 19.61 6.55
CA LEU A 360 -6.63 19.74 6.74
C LEU A 360 -6.18 21.21 6.88
N GLU A 361 -7.10 22.18 6.99
CA GLU A 361 -6.76 23.61 7.02
C GLU A 361 -5.74 23.96 8.11
N SER A 362 -5.89 23.41 9.32
CA SER A 362 -4.95 23.64 10.43
C SER A 362 -3.53 23.19 10.09
N TYR A 363 -3.41 22.04 9.41
CA TYR A 363 -2.14 21.48 8.96
C TYR A 363 -1.51 22.30 7.85
N PHE A 364 -2.30 22.80 6.88
CA PHE A 364 -1.78 23.68 5.83
C PHE A 364 -1.31 25.04 6.38
N LYS A 365 -1.97 25.56 7.42
CA LYS A 365 -1.50 26.76 8.14
C LYS A 365 -0.21 26.52 8.92
N GLU A 366 -0.03 25.31 9.46
CA GLU A 366 1.17 24.92 10.20
C GLU A 366 2.37 24.66 9.27
N PHE A 367 2.16 24.02 8.12
CA PHE A 367 3.22 23.57 7.23
C PHE A 367 3.16 24.23 5.85
N LYS A 368 4.25 24.94 5.49
CA LYS A 368 4.44 25.42 4.12
C LYS A 368 4.86 24.30 3.19
N LEU A 369 4.23 24.22 2.03
CA LEU A 369 4.46 23.16 1.07
C LEU A 369 5.72 23.40 0.23
N SER A 370 6.45 22.33 -0.03
CA SER A 370 7.64 22.37 -0.89
C SER A 370 7.33 22.58 -2.37
N GLY A 371 6.13 22.18 -2.80
CA GLY A 371 5.74 22.09 -4.20
C GLY A 371 6.45 20.96 -4.96
N ALA A 372 7.12 20.03 -4.28
CA ALA A 372 7.90 18.98 -4.92
C ALA A 372 7.02 18.02 -5.74
N GLU A 373 5.87 17.60 -5.20
CA GLU A 373 4.93 16.73 -5.92
C GLU A 373 4.28 17.49 -7.09
N SER A 374 3.84 18.73 -6.83
CA SER A 374 3.33 19.64 -7.87
C SER A 374 4.35 19.89 -8.98
N PHE A 375 5.65 19.85 -8.69
CA PHE A 375 6.69 20.05 -9.71
C PHE A 375 6.74 18.93 -10.76
N LYS A 376 6.22 17.74 -10.46
CA LYS A 376 6.05 16.68 -11.49
C LYS A 376 5.04 17.08 -12.56
N TYR A 377 4.20 18.08 -12.27
CA TYR A 377 3.29 18.70 -13.23
C TYR A 377 3.98 19.76 -14.10
N GLU A 378 5.26 20.08 -13.89
CA GLU A 378 5.98 21.01 -14.76
C GLU A 378 6.25 20.43 -16.14
N LEU A 379 6.09 21.28 -17.16
CA LEU A 379 6.20 20.88 -18.57
C LEU A 379 7.55 20.24 -18.89
N SER A 380 8.63 20.81 -18.35
CA SER A 380 9.97 20.26 -18.52
C SER A 380 10.05 18.82 -17.99
N TYR A 381 9.63 18.58 -16.76
CA TYR A 381 9.67 17.22 -16.18
C TYR A 381 8.88 16.21 -17.04
N ARG A 382 7.69 16.59 -17.49
CA ARG A 382 6.80 15.77 -18.33
C ARG A 382 7.40 15.43 -19.68
N LEU A 383 7.86 16.43 -20.42
CA LEU A 383 8.45 16.22 -21.74
C LEU A 383 9.70 15.34 -21.67
N GLY A 384 10.57 15.56 -20.68
CA GLY A 384 11.75 14.71 -20.52
C GLY A 384 11.40 13.32 -20.03
N TYR A 385 10.38 13.14 -19.19
CA TYR A 385 9.89 11.82 -18.79
C TYR A 385 9.30 11.05 -19.98
N LEU A 386 8.46 11.71 -20.78
CA LEU A 386 7.89 11.17 -22.02
C LEU A 386 9.01 10.75 -22.98
N PHE A 387 10.04 11.58 -23.17
CA PHE A 387 11.18 11.24 -24.02
C PHE A 387 11.97 10.04 -23.48
N LEU A 388 12.38 10.08 -22.21
CA LEU A 388 13.24 9.05 -21.61
C LEU A 388 12.57 7.66 -21.53
N ASN A 389 11.24 7.59 -21.50
CA ASN A 389 10.55 6.30 -21.56
C ASN A 389 10.44 5.72 -22.97
N ASN A 390 10.67 6.52 -24.02
CA ASN A 390 10.32 6.16 -25.39
C ASN A 390 11.49 6.29 -26.39
N TYR A 391 12.59 6.94 -26.02
CA TYR A 391 13.71 7.24 -26.93
C TYR A 391 14.39 6.01 -27.56
N ARG A 392 14.26 4.83 -26.94
CA ARG A 392 14.88 3.58 -27.43
C ARG A 392 14.10 2.89 -28.54
N SER A 393 12.92 3.39 -28.91
CA SER A 393 12.09 2.76 -29.95
C SER A 393 11.88 3.70 -31.14
N ILE A 394 12.35 3.29 -32.31
CA ILE A 394 12.19 4.01 -33.59
C ILE A 394 10.72 4.28 -33.88
N LYS A 395 9.85 3.29 -33.65
CA LYS A 395 8.39 3.43 -33.78
C LYS A 395 7.84 4.52 -32.86
N TYR A 396 8.35 4.62 -31.64
CA TYR A 396 7.91 5.68 -30.72
C TYR A 396 8.42 7.06 -31.11
N LEU A 397 9.66 7.16 -31.62
CA LEU A 397 10.20 8.44 -32.12
C LEU A 397 9.31 9.04 -33.20
N LEU A 398 8.74 8.21 -34.10
CA LEU A 398 7.77 8.65 -35.11
C LEU A 398 6.45 9.18 -34.49
N THR A 399 6.06 8.69 -33.31
CA THR A 399 4.85 9.14 -32.58
C THR A 399 5.13 10.20 -31.51
N LEU A 400 6.38 10.60 -31.34
CA LEU A 400 6.79 11.45 -30.21
C LEU A 400 6.21 12.85 -30.32
N VAL A 401 6.23 13.45 -31.52
CA VAL A 401 5.74 14.82 -31.75
C VAL A 401 4.24 14.94 -31.42
N PRO A 402 3.33 14.08 -31.93
CA PRO A 402 1.93 14.09 -31.51
C PRO A 402 1.73 13.94 -29.99
N LYS A 403 2.50 13.05 -29.35
CA LYS A 403 2.42 12.84 -27.89
C LYS A 403 2.89 14.06 -27.11
N MET A 404 3.97 14.70 -27.54
CA MET A 404 4.45 15.94 -26.94
C MET A 404 3.42 17.07 -27.09
N LYS A 405 2.76 17.19 -28.24
CA LYS A 405 1.68 18.18 -28.43
C LYS A 405 0.53 17.96 -27.44
N LYS A 406 0.08 16.71 -27.29
CA LYS A 406 -0.95 16.36 -26.29
C LYS A 406 -0.48 16.71 -24.87
N GLU A 407 0.74 16.33 -24.50
CA GLU A 407 1.29 16.60 -23.17
C GLU A 407 1.39 18.12 -22.86
N ILE A 408 1.71 18.94 -23.87
CA ILE A 408 1.71 20.41 -23.75
C ILE A 408 0.29 20.94 -23.49
N GLN A 409 -0.71 20.44 -24.23
CA GLN A 409 -2.11 20.83 -24.04
C GLN A 409 -2.60 20.45 -22.63
N ASP A 410 -2.35 19.20 -22.22
CA ASP A 410 -2.70 18.69 -20.90
C ASP A 410 -2.02 19.52 -19.79
N TYR A 411 -0.74 19.88 -19.96
CA TYR A 411 -0.02 20.77 -19.04
C TYR A 411 -0.71 22.12 -18.84
N TYR A 412 -1.06 22.82 -19.92
CA TYR A 412 -1.67 24.15 -19.80
C TYR A 412 -3.06 24.08 -19.17
N LEU A 413 -3.86 23.08 -19.53
CA LEU A 413 -5.17 22.83 -18.94
C LEU A 413 -5.05 22.59 -17.43
N GLU A 414 -4.15 21.71 -17.01
CA GLU A 414 -3.97 21.37 -15.59
C GLU A 414 -3.40 22.53 -14.78
N LYS A 415 -2.51 23.34 -15.36
CA LYS A 415 -2.01 24.55 -14.73
C LYS A 415 -3.11 25.59 -14.55
N GLN A 416 -4.04 25.70 -15.51
CA GLN A 416 -5.21 26.55 -15.39
C GLN A 416 -6.17 26.04 -14.31
N ASN A 417 -6.44 24.73 -14.29
CA ASN A 417 -7.25 24.08 -13.27
C ASN A 417 -6.68 24.34 -11.89
N PHE A 418 -5.38 24.10 -11.68
CA PHE A 418 -4.70 24.37 -10.42
C PHE A 418 -4.86 25.82 -9.97
N LYS A 419 -4.61 26.79 -10.87
CA LYS A 419 -4.76 28.22 -10.58
C LYS A 419 -6.19 28.61 -10.20
N ASN A 420 -7.19 27.94 -10.77
CA ASN A 420 -8.60 28.21 -10.45
C ASN A 420 -8.99 27.55 -9.13
N ASN A 421 -8.62 26.28 -8.96
CA ASN A 421 -8.99 25.45 -7.83
C ASN A 421 -8.32 25.91 -6.53
N ILE A 422 -7.05 26.32 -6.57
CA ILE A 422 -6.34 26.77 -5.35
C ILE A 422 -6.94 28.03 -4.73
N LYS A 423 -7.68 28.86 -5.49
CA LYS A 423 -8.35 30.06 -4.96
C LYS A 423 -9.38 29.73 -3.89
N TYR A 424 -9.96 28.54 -3.93
CA TYR A 424 -10.90 28.07 -2.91
C TYR A 424 -10.21 27.61 -1.62
N PHE A 425 -8.87 27.54 -1.60
CA PHE A 425 -8.06 27.07 -0.48
C PHE A 425 -6.98 28.10 -0.15
N PRO A 426 -7.34 29.31 0.32
CA PRO A 426 -6.40 30.42 0.54
C PRO A 426 -5.35 30.14 1.62
N PHE A 427 -5.57 29.11 2.44
CA PHE A 427 -4.63 28.65 3.48
C PHE A 427 -3.47 27.79 2.94
N ILE A 428 -3.50 27.40 1.66
CA ILE A 428 -2.42 26.59 1.05
C ILE A 428 -1.29 27.53 0.62
N GLU A 429 -0.17 27.47 1.36
CA GLU A 429 1.03 28.24 1.06
C GLU A 429 2.20 27.36 0.60
N PHE A 430 2.95 27.85 -0.38
CA PHE A 430 4.20 27.24 -0.84
C PHE A 430 5.41 28.05 -0.35
N VAL A 431 6.54 27.38 -0.13
CA VAL A 431 7.81 28.03 0.23
C VAL A 431 8.28 28.96 -0.91
N SER A 432 8.63 30.20 -0.59
CA SER A 432 9.02 31.25 -1.56
C SER A 432 10.40 31.03 -2.19
N GLN A 433 11.33 30.38 -1.48
CA GLN A 433 12.68 30.07 -1.94
C GLN A 433 12.79 28.59 -2.38
N LEU A 434 12.56 28.36 -3.67
CA LEU A 434 12.53 27.03 -4.30
C LEU A 434 13.91 26.32 -4.41
N ASP A 435 14.99 26.95 -3.97
CA ASP A 435 16.35 26.42 -4.18
C ASP A 435 16.97 25.75 -2.94
N GLU A 436 16.37 25.91 -1.76
CA GLU A 436 16.85 25.29 -0.52
C GLU A 436 16.12 23.98 -0.14
N ASN A 437 14.97 23.68 -0.75
CA ASN A 437 14.22 22.46 -0.42
C ASN A 437 14.88 21.19 -1.02
N PRO A 438 15.31 20.21 -0.19
CA PRO A 438 15.99 19.00 -0.67
C PRO A 438 15.17 18.14 -1.65
N SER A 439 13.86 18.02 -1.42
CA SER A 439 12.95 17.26 -2.29
C SER A 439 12.87 17.88 -3.68
N LEU A 440 12.76 19.21 -3.75
CA LEU A 440 12.71 19.92 -5.02
C LEU A 440 14.07 19.90 -5.74
N LYS A 441 15.18 20.05 -5.01
CA LYS A 441 16.54 19.91 -5.55
C LYS A 441 16.77 18.53 -6.17
N ARG A 442 16.28 17.47 -5.53
CA ARG A 442 16.31 16.09 -6.06
C ARG A 442 15.57 15.98 -7.39
N ILE A 443 14.40 16.60 -7.52
CA ILE A 443 13.63 16.57 -8.77
C ILE A 443 14.30 17.39 -9.88
N LYS A 444 14.80 18.60 -9.56
CA LYS A 444 15.58 19.43 -10.50
C LYS A 444 16.86 18.72 -10.98
N ASN A 445 17.44 17.83 -10.17
CA ASN A 445 18.59 17.03 -10.56
C ASN A 445 18.24 15.78 -11.37
N HIS A 446 16.96 15.39 -11.44
CA HIS A 446 16.51 14.21 -12.17
C HIS A 446 16.70 14.37 -13.69
N TYR A 447 17.09 13.29 -14.37
CA TYR A 447 17.34 13.30 -15.82
C TYR A 447 16.14 13.78 -16.63
N SER A 448 14.92 13.39 -16.23
CA SER A 448 13.69 13.85 -16.89
C SER A 448 13.59 15.37 -16.90
N TYR A 449 13.89 16.03 -15.77
CA TYR A 449 13.85 17.49 -15.73
C TYR A 449 14.92 18.11 -16.63
N LYS A 450 16.17 17.64 -16.52
CA LYS A 450 17.31 18.16 -17.30
C LYS A 450 17.09 18.05 -18.82
N VAL A 451 16.68 16.87 -19.29
CA VAL A 451 16.33 16.63 -20.70
C VAL A 451 15.13 17.47 -21.11
N GLY A 452 14.13 17.52 -20.24
CA GLY A 452 12.94 18.33 -20.39
C GLY A 452 13.17 19.82 -20.63
N LYS A 453 14.15 20.41 -19.93
CA LYS A 453 14.52 21.83 -20.12
C LYS A 453 14.97 22.12 -21.54
N ILE A 454 15.64 21.16 -22.20
CA ILE A 454 16.08 21.30 -23.59
C ILE A 454 14.84 21.39 -24.49
N PHE A 455 13.88 20.48 -24.33
CA PHE A 455 12.63 20.51 -25.09
C PHE A 455 11.81 21.78 -24.83
N ALA A 456 11.67 22.20 -23.56
CA ALA A 456 10.98 23.43 -23.22
C ALA A 456 11.66 24.67 -23.83
N TRP A 457 12.99 24.70 -23.89
CA TRP A 457 13.75 25.75 -24.54
C TRP A 457 13.54 25.76 -26.06
N ILE A 458 13.59 24.60 -26.72
CA ILE A 458 13.31 24.44 -28.16
C ILE A 458 11.90 24.97 -28.48
N LEU A 459 10.88 24.55 -27.73
CA LEU A 459 9.50 25.00 -27.94
C LEU A 459 9.35 26.52 -27.84
N LYS A 460 10.02 27.13 -26.85
CA LYS A 460 10.05 28.58 -26.66
C LYS A 460 10.78 29.29 -27.81
N TYR A 461 11.89 28.72 -28.30
CA TYR A 461 12.68 29.28 -29.39
C TYR A 461 11.93 29.26 -30.73
N PHE A 462 11.19 28.19 -31.02
CA PHE A 462 10.41 28.03 -32.26
C PHE A 462 8.99 28.61 -32.18
N GLY A 463 8.66 29.38 -31.14
CA GLY A 463 7.38 30.09 -31.03
C GLY A 463 6.15 29.18 -30.91
N VAL A 464 6.33 27.92 -30.50
CA VAL A 464 5.22 27.01 -30.22
C VAL A 464 4.61 27.44 -28.89
N ARG A 465 3.58 28.28 -28.96
CA ARG A 465 2.81 28.78 -27.80
C ARG A 465 1.82 27.74 -27.31
#